data_AF-A0A2V8TAC8-F1
#
_entry.id   AF-A0A2V8TAC8-F1
#
_cell.length_a   1.000
_cell.length_b   1.000
_cell.length_c   1.000
_cell.angle_alpha   90.00
_cell.angle_beta   90.00
_cell.angle_gamma   90.00
#
_symmetry.space_group_name_H-M   'P 1'
#
loop_
_entity.id
_entity.type
_entity.pdbx_description
1 polymer ?
#
loop_
_entity_poly.entity_id
_entity_poly.type
_entity_poly.pdbx_seq_one_letter_code
_entity_poly.pdbx_strand_id
1 'polypeptide(L)' 'MTDDLEMKAITSTRDVSEAAVMAIEAGIDMVMIADSPSPGSASAAWEAMVKAANDGRITKTHIGRAFDHLARIKSMLSP' A
#
# COMPACT_ATOMS: atom_id res chain seq x y z
N MET A 1 2.06 -8.82 -1.55
CA MET A 1 1.78 -7.56 -2.25
C MET A 1 0.40 -7.65 -2.89
N THR A 2 -0.25 -6.52 -3.19
CA THR A 2 -1.45 -6.51 -4.04
C THR A 2 -1.08 -6.62 -5.52
N ASP A 3 -2.06 -6.94 -6.37
CA ASP A 3 -2.01 -6.56 -7.79
C ASP A 3 -2.27 -5.04 -7.94
N ASP A 4 -2.22 -4.52 -9.15
CA ASP A 4 -2.44 -3.10 -9.45
C ASP A 4 -3.81 -2.61 -8.97
N LEU A 5 -3.82 -1.63 -8.07
CA LEU A 5 -5.05 -1.06 -7.51
C LEU A 5 -5.81 -0.15 -8.49
N GLU A 6 -5.21 0.25 -9.61
CA GLU A 6 -5.92 1.00 -10.66
C GLU A 6 -6.86 0.12 -11.50
N MET A 7 -6.79 -1.21 -11.35
CA MET A 7 -7.67 -2.14 -12.05
C MET A 7 -9.15 -1.88 -11.75
N LYS A 8 -10.01 -2.04 -12.77
CA LYS A 8 -11.47 -1.82 -12.69
C LYS A 8 -12.17 -2.62 -11.57
N ALA A 9 -11.62 -3.76 -11.18
CA ALA A 9 -12.16 -4.55 -10.07
C ALA A 9 -12.16 -3.76 -8.74
N ILE A 10 -11.20 -2.84 -8.58
CA ILE A 10 -11.08 -1.96 -7.42
C ILE A 10 -11.76 -0.61 -7.73
N THR A 11 -11.33 0.04 -8.81
CA THR A 11 -11.75 1.43 -9.12
C THR A 11 -13.23 1.58 -9.49
N SER A 12 -13.93 0.50 -9.82
CA SER A 12 -15.39 0.54 -10.03
C SER A 12 -16.20 0.75 -8.76
N THR A 13 -15.61 0.49 -7.58
CA THR A 13 -16.34 0.57 -6.30
C THR A 13 -15.62 1.39 -5.24
N ARG A 14 -14.32 1.67 -5.41
CA ARG A 14 -13.50 2.35 -4.40
C ARG A 14 -12.48 3.28 -5.03
N ASP A 15 -12.14 4.32 -4.29
CA ASP A 15 -10.96 5.14 -4.57
C ASP A 15 -9.68 4.35 -4.31
N VAL A 16 -8.65 4.58 -5.14
CA VAL A 16 -7.35 3.89 -5.04
C VAL A 16 -6.68 4.16 -3.69
N SER A 17 -6.82 5.37 -3.14
CA SER A 17 -6.19 5.76 -1.89
C SER A 17 -6.78 5.02 -0.70
N GLU A 18 -8.12 4.92 -0.64
CA GLU A 18 -8.78 4.13 0.41
C GLU A 18 -8.54 2.63 0.22
N ALA A 19 -8.50 2.14 -1.02
CA ALA A 19 -8.14 0.75 -1.31
C ALA A 19 -6.72 0.41 -0.84
N ALA A 20 -5.77 1.33 -0.96
CA ALA A 20 -4.42 1.17 -0.44
C ALA A 20 -4.41 1.06 1.09
N VAL A 21 -5.13 1.93 1.80
CA VAL A 21 -5.26 1.85 3.27
C VAL A 21 -5.88 0.53 3.69
N MET A 22 -6.98 0.12 3.04
CA MET A 22 -7.66 -1.15 3.33
C MET A 22 -6.76 -2.36 3.06
N ALA A 23 -5.93 -2.34 2.02
CA ALA A 23 -5.00 -3.41 1.73
C ALA A 23 -4.00 -3.60 2.88
N ILE A 24 -3.46 -2.49 3.41
CA ILE A 24 -2.60 -2.53 4.59
C ILE A 24 -3.38 -3.04 5.81
N GLU A 25 -4.58 -2.52 6.08
CA GLU A 25 -5.43 -3.00 7.19
C GLU A 25 -5.71 -4.51 7.09
N ALA A 26 -5.82 -5.05 5.89
CA ALA A 26 -6.04 -6.47 5.62
C ALA A 26 -4.80 -7.37 5.82
N GLY A 27 -3.63 -6.82 6.14
CA GLY A 27 -2.41 -7.62 6.35
C GLY A 27 -1.39 -7.55 5.22
N ILE A 28 -1.66 -6.81 4.14
CA ILE A 28 -0.76 -6.75 2.99
C ILE A 28 0.45 -5.85 3.29
N ASP A 29 1.65 -6.34 3.01
CA ASP A 29 2.90 -5.63 3.31
C ASP A 29 3.28 -4.57 2.26
N MET A 30 2.74 -4.66 1.04
CA MET A 30 3.08 -3.77 -0.08
C MET A 30 1.91 -3.63 -1.05
N VAL A 31 1.62 -2.38 -1.42
CA VAL A 31 0.61 -1.99 -2.40
C VAL A 31 1.29 -1.72 -3.74
N MET A 32 0.66 -2.16 -4.83
CA MET A 32 1.08 -1.88 -6.21
C MET A 32 0.11 -0.92 -6.88
N ILE A 33 0.64 0.16 -7.44
CA ILE A 33 -0.05 1.12 -8.29
C ILE A 33 0.85 1.31 -9.51
N ALA A 34 0.36 0.99 -10.71
CA ALA A 34 1.14 1.14 -11.94
C ALA A 34 1.36 2.63 -12.32
N ASP A 35 0.53 3.52 -11.78
CA ASP A 35 0.47 4.96 -12.02
C ASP A 35 0.22 5.28 -13.51
N SER A 36 -0.59 4.42 -14.14
CA SER A 36 -1.02 4.48 -15.53
C SER A 36 -2.37 3.78 -15.60
N PRO A 37 -3.49 4.50 -15.86
CA PRO A 37 -3.60 5.73 -16.65
C PRO A 37 -3.74 7.04 -15.86
N SER A 38 -3.64 7.03 -14.53
CA SER A 38 -3.90 8.20 -13.68
C SER A 38 -2.67 8.63 -12.90
N PRO A 39 -1.79 9.47 -13.49
CA PRO A 39 -0.56 9.93 -12.83
C PRO A 39 -0.84 10.60 -11.49
N GLY A 40 -0.03 10.28 -10.48
CA GLY A 40 -0.17 10.82 -9.14
C GLY A 40 -1.09 10.01 -8.22
N SER A 41 -1.71 8.93 -8.72
CA SER A 41 -2.47 8.00 -7.88
C SER A 41 -1.57 7.32 -6.84
N ALA A 42 -0.33 7.01 -7.22
CA ALA A 42 0.67 6.49 -6.29
C ALA A 42 0.97 7.47 -5.13
N SER A 43 1.13 8.76 -5.44
CA SER A 43 1.36 9.81 -4.44
C SER A 43 0.15 10.01 -3.52
N ALA A 44 -1.06 10.05 -4.08
CA ALA A 44 -2.29 10.20 -3.31
C ALA A 44 -2.52 9.01 -2.35
N ALA A 45 -2.29 7.78 -2.83
CA ALA A 45 -2.36 6.59 -1.99
C ALA A 45 -1.31 6.60 -0.87
N TRP A 46 -0.08 7.04 -1.18
CA TRP A 46 0.96 7.22 -0.17
C TRP A 46 0.54 8.21 0.92
N GLU A 47 0.06 9.39 0.54
CA GLU A 47 -0.42 10.42 1.48
C GLU A 47 -1.57 9.90 2.35
N ALA A 48 -2.52 9.16 1.77
CA ALA A 48 -3.62 8.53 2.50
C ALA A 48 -3.13 7.50 3.50
N MET A 49 -2.16 6.65 3.14
CA MET A 49 -1.55 5.69 4.07
C MET A 49 -0.80 6.38 5.21
N VAL A 50 -0.04 7.46 4.92
CA VAL A 50 0.63 8.25 5.96
C VAL A 50 -0.38 8.87 6.91
N LYS A 51 -1.46 9.45 6.38
CA LYS A 51 -2.56 9.97 7.20
C LYS A 51 -3.19 8.87 8.05
N ALA A 52 -3.50 7.72 7.47
CA ALA A 52 -4.08 6.58 8.20
C ALA A 52 -3.16 6.05 9.31
N ALA A 53 -1.84 6.08 9.11
CA ALA A 53 -0.88 5.75 10.15
C ALA A 53 -0.87 6.78 11.29
N ASN A 54 -0.90 8.08 10.96
CA ASN A 54 -0.98 9.16 11.95
C ASN A 54 -2.29 9.12 12.75
N ASP A 55 -3.39 8.76 12.09
CA ASP A 55 -4.72 8.62 12.70
C ASP A 55 -4.87 7.28 13.47
N GLY A 56 -3.86 6.41 13.44
CA GLY A 56 -3.84 5.13 14.18
C GLY A 56 -4.59 3.97 13.51
N ARG A 57 -5.13 4.16 12.30
CA ARG A 57 -5.75 3.09 11.49
C ARG A 57 -4.71 2.04 11.10
N ILE A 58 -3.53 2.48 10.68
CA ILE A 58 -2.38 1.59 10.42
C ILE A 58 -1.49 1.59 11.67
N THR A 59 -1.46 0.47 12.38
CA THR A 59 -0.73 0.37 13.65
C THR A 59 0.78 0.30 13.45
N LYS A 60 1.56 0.81 14.42
CA LYS A 60 3.03 0.67 14.42
C LYS A 60 3.49 -0.78 14.34
N THR A 61 2.76 -1.69 15.00
CA THR A 61 3.04 -3.14 14.93
C THR A 61 2.91 -3.66 13.51
N HIS A 62 1.88 -3.23 12.78
CA HIS A 62 1.71 -3.58 11.37
C HIS A 62 2.88 -3.06 10.54
N ILE A 63 3.23 -1.78 10.70
CA ILE A 63 4.33 -1.14 9.94
C ILE A 63 5.65 -1.87 10.18
N GLY A 64 5.97 -2.18 11.45
CA GLY A 64 7.18 -2.92 11.80
C GLY A 64 7.25 -4.30 11.14
N ARG A 65 6.15 -5.08 11.22
CA ARG A 65 6.06 -6.40 10.57
C ARG A 65 6.28 -6.31 9.06
N ALA A 66 5.59 -5.39 8.39
CA ALA A 66 5.72 -5.21 6.95
C ALA A 66 7.14 -4.79 6.56
N PHE A 67 7.75 -3.88 7.34
CA PHE A 67 9.13 -3.46 7.14
C PHE A 67 10.11 -4.63 7.25
N ASP A 68 10.01 -5.46 8.30
CA ASP A 68 10.90 -6.61 8.52
C ASP A 68 10.78 -7.63 7.37
N HIS A 69 9.56 -7.92 6.92
CA HIS A 69 9.31 -8.79 5.77
C HIS A 69 10.00 -8.26 4.50
N LEU A 70 9.81 -6.97 4.19
CA LEU A 70 10.39 -6.35 3.01
C LEU A 70 11.92 -6.26 3.10
N ALA A 71 12.47 -5.93 4.26
CA ALA A 71 13.90 -5.87 4.51
C ALA A 71 14.56 -7.24 4.30
N ARG A 72 13.96 -8.30 4.85
CA ARG A 72 14.42 -9.68 4.65
C ARG A 72 14.41 -10.09 3.17
N ILE A 73 13.38 -9.71 2.42
CA ILE A 73 13.32 -10.02 0.99
C ILE A 73 14.42 -9.27 0.23
N LYS A 74 14.61 -7.98 0.50
CA LYS A 74 15.65 -7.16 -0.15
C LYS A 74 17.06 -7.65 0.17
N SER A 75 17.32 -8.14 1.39
CA SER A 75 18.63 -8.66 1.77
C SER A 75 18.99 -9.96 1.05
N MET A 76 18.01 -10.73 0.55
CA MET A 76 18.29 -11.92 -0.28
C MET A 76 18.74 -11.58 -1.70
N LEU A 77 18.47 -10.35 -2.15
CA LEU A 77 18.75 -9.89 -3.52
C LEU A 77 19.97 -8.96 -3.60
N SER A 78 20.44 -8.49 -2.44
CA SER A 78 21.61 -7.62 -2.33
C SER A 78 22.86 -8.51 -2.17
N PRO A 79 23.88 -8.40 -3.05
CA PRO A 79 25.12 -9.19 -2.96
C PRO A 79 25.96 -8.84 -1.72
#